data_AF-A0A2H5R1W9-F1
#
_entry.id   AF-A0A2H5R1W9-F1
#
_cell.length_a   1.000
_cell.length_b   1.000
_cell.length_c   1.000
_cell.angle_alpha   90.00
_cell.angle_beta   90.00
_cell.angle_gamma   90.00
#
_symmetry.space_group_name_H-M   'P 1'
#
loop_
_entity.id
_entity.type
_entity.pdbx_description
1 polymer ?
#
loop_
_entity_poly.entity_id
_entity_poly.type
_entity_poly.pdbx_seq_one_letter_code
_entity_poly.pdbx_strand_id
1 'polypeptide(L)'
;MMERAPVSKSNNIALPVEIFQHALALLPLKEIYSFKRVNKEWYNLCDHAIVEHITSSGSQVHLRAGTSKNPKLCYDLDFASYDPSSNIFTFKPSPNRNELKPTFCYSKHLREIRILFGEWRGVNTTLSKYSPSDPTFGIPIKRNSDPQAQKVLRLAKLEFHKHYIESVRKVYQLDDEPSLEEGTVVSCLGDKDIVLKCHITTRLSCNIPDDQQNSEKDDECSPEGVVYSLRIEFVKVCASWLVSGTTSNFIPEESRNQIFASRFNLLDQILSEQNITKYYRYSSKVLKWILSEYDRNDQKTREMIKHILDTKGDFSIRSKFEAALEGKNVKKQNMWKYSLVARFLRDPESYDSLEDVVNRIVHTERKDISFESNNNHSSRLFRGLKPILQKIKITS
;
A
#
# COMPACT_ATOMS: atom_id res chain seq x y z
N MET A 1 10.34 -51.86 30.68
CA MET A 1 9.46 -50.72 31.01
C MET A 1 10.35 -49.57 31.43
N MET A 2 10.53 -48.58 30.56
CA MET A 2 11.19 -47.32 30.92
C MET A 2 10.08 -46.31 31.21
N GLU A 3 9.88 -45.98 32.49
CA GLU A 3 9.13 -44.80 32.89
C GLU A 3 9.86 -43.57 32.37
N ARG A 4 9.26 -42.88 31.39
CA ARG A 4 9.63 -41.49 31.10
C ARG A 4 9.12 -40.65 32.26
N ALA A 5 10.04 -40.13 33.07
CA ALA A 5 9.75 -39.07 34.03
C ALA A 5 9.06 -37.90 33.29
N PRO A 6 7.99 -37.31 33.86
CA PRO A 6 7.33 -36.19 33.23
C PRO A 6 8.23 -34.95 33.28
N VAL A 7 8.11 -34.22 32.19
CA VAL A 7 8.69 -32.91 31.87
C VAL A 7 8.76 -32.00 33.09
N SER A 8 9.89 -31.30 33.20
CA SER A 8 10.21 -30.27 34.19
C SER A 8 8.99 -29.54 34.72
N LYS A 9 8.76 -29.64 36.03
CA LYS A 9 8.04 -28.59 36.77
C LYS A 9 8.84 -27.30 36.60
N SER A 10 8.48 -26.48 35.62
CA SER A 10 8.95 -25.10 35.58
C SER A 10 8.42 -24.44 36.85
N ASN A 11 9.32 -24.12 37.78
CA ASN A 11 9.00 -23.16 38.82
C ASN A 11 8.40 -21.93 38.11
N ASN A 12 7.17 -21.58 38.45
CA ASN A 12 6.47 -20.39 37.94
C ASN A 12 7.20 -19.15 38.45
N ILE A 13 8.35 -18.85 37.86
CA ILE A 13 8.93 -17.51 37.89
C ILE A 13 8.07 -16.73 36.91
N ALA A 14 6.99 -16.13 37.42
CA ALA A 14 6.25 -15.14 36.68
C ALA A 14 7.20 -13.97 36.45
N LEU A 15 7.67 -13.82 35.21
CA LEU A 15 8.50 -12.69 34.82
C LEU A 15 7.66 -11.42 35.04
N PRO A 16 8.17 -10.39 35.74
CA PRO A 16 7.49 -9.10 35.83
C PRO A 16 7.10 -8.59 34.45
N VAL A 17 5.89 -8.03 34.35
CA VAL A 17 5.28 -7.61 33.08
C VAL A 17 6.17 -6.60 32.36
N GLU A 18 6.84 -5.73 33.11
CA GLU A 18 7.73 -4.70 32.61
C GLU A 18 8.99 -5.31 31.96
N ILE A 19 9.55 -6.36 32.58
CA ILE A 19 10.72 -7.07 32.03
C ILE A 19 10.31 -7.83 30.76
N PHE A 20 9.11 -8.41 30.75
CA PHE A 20 8.57 -9.07 29.57
C PHE A 20 8.34 -8.09 28.42
N GLN A 21 7.73 -6.94 28.68
CA GLN A 21 7.49 -5.88 27.69
C GLN A 21 8.80 -5.39 27.09
N HIS A 22 9.80 -5.10 27.94
CA HIS A 22 11.10 -4.64 27.48
C HIS A 22 11.82 -5.71 26.65
N ALA A 23 11.76 -6.97 27.06
CA ALA A 23 12.31 -8.09 26.29
C ALA A 23 11.62 -8.24 24.92
N LEU A 24 10.30 -8.05 24.86
CA LEU A 24 9.56 -8.05 23.60
C LEU A 24 9.95 -6.86 22.72
N ALA A 25 10.13 -5.66 23.27
CA ALA A 25 10.47 -4.46 22.51
C ALA A 25 11.80 -4.58 21.75
N LEU A 26 12.72 -5.43 22.23
CA LEU A 26 14.00 -5.73 21.57
C LEU A 26 13.86 -6.68 20.37
N LEU A 27 12.72 -7.33 20.19
CA LEU A 27 12.47 -8.24 19.07
C LEU A 27 12.00 -7.47 17.82
N PRO A 28 12.22 -8.00 16.60
CA PRO A 28 11.59 -7.48 15.40
C PRO A 28 10.06 -7.46 15.52
N LEU A 29 9.38 -6.44 14.98
CA LEU A 29 7.92 -6.30 15.04
C LEU A 29 7.15 -7.57 14.64
N LYS A 30 7.66 -8.32 13.66
CA LYS A 30 7.08 -9.60 13.22
C LYS A 30 7.04 -10.64 14.33
N GLU A 31 8.08 -10.70 15.14
CA GLU A 31 8.20 -11.61 16.27
C GLU A 31 7.33 -11.13 17.43
N ILE A 32 7.32 -9.83 17.74
CA ILE A 32 6.41 -9.26 18.75
C ILE A 32 4.96 -9.62 18.44
N TYR A 33 4.53 -9.44 17.19
CA TYR A 33 3.15 -9.75 16.80
C TYR A 33 2.82 -11.25 16.84
N SER A 34 3.82 -12.13 16.75
CA SER A 34 3.61 -13.58 16.89
C SER A 34 3.05 -13.95 18.26
N PHE A 35 3.45 -13.20 19.30
CA PHE A 35 3.07 -13.44 20.68
C PHE A 35 1.62 -13.06 21.00
N LYS A 36 0.97 -12.26 20.14
CA LYS A 36 -0.47 -11.97 20.27
C LYS A 36 -1.36 -13.21 20.20
N ARG A 37 -0.86 -14.33 19.69
CA ARG A 37 -1.60 -15.59 19.59
C ARG A 37 -1.50 -16.49 20.81
N VAL A 38 -0.62 -16.17 21.76
CA VAL A 38 -0.33 -17.06 22.88
C VAL A 38 -1.47 -17.02 23.89
N ASN A 39 -1.86 -15.83 24.35
CA ASN A 39 -2.99 -15.62 25.25
C ASN A 39 -3.48 -14.16 25.20
N LYS A 40 -4.62 -13.87 25.85
CA LYS A 40 -5.23 -12.53 25.89
C LYS A 40 -4.38 -11.50 26.65
N GLU A 41 -3.64 -11.92 27.66
CA GLU A 41 -2.79 -11.03 28.45
C GLU A 41 -1.64 -10.50 27.60
N TRP A 42 -0.97 -11.40 26.87
CA TRP A 42 0.13 -11.09 25.97
C TRP A 42 -0.33 -10.26 24.78
N TYR A 43 -1.58 -10.41 24.34
CA TYR A 43 -2.14 -9.59 23.25
C TYR A 43 -1.98 -8.09 23.52
N ASN A 44 -2.34 -7.65 24.73
CA ASN A 44 -2.24 -6.24 25.13
C ASN A 44 -0.77 -5.83 25.34
N LEU A 45 0.05 -6.71 25.91
CA LEU A 45 1.48 -6.45 26.12
C LEU A 45 2.25 -6.28 24.81
N CYS A 46 1.84 -7.00 23.76
CA CYS A 46 2.45 -6.88 22.43
C CYS A 46 2.22 -5.51 21.82
N ASP A 47 1.04 -4.89 22.01
CA ASP A 47 0.79 -3.54 21.48
C ASP A 47 1.68 -2.49 22.17
N HIS A 48 1.85 -2.60 23.49
CA HIS A 48 2.81 -1.77 24.22
C HIS A 48 4.26 -2.01 23.76
N ALA A 49 4.66 -3.26 23.56
CA ALA A 49 6.00 -3.59 23.04
C ALA A 49 6.22 -3.07 21.61
N ILE A 50 5.19 -3.06 20.75
CA ILE A 50 5.28 -2.44 19.41
C ILE A 50 5.49 -0.93 19.53
N VAL A 51 4.78 -0.25 20.43
CA VAL A 51 4.96 1.19 20.68
C VAL A 51 6.38 1.48 21.17
N GLU A 52 6.86 0.72 22.15
CA GLU A 52 8.23 0.86 22.69
C GLU A 52 9.29 0.59 21.63
N HIS A 53 9.11 -0.44 20.80
CA HIS A 53 9.98 -0.73 19.67
C HIS A 53 10.06 0.46 18.70
N ILE A 54 8.91 0.95 18.23
CA ILE A 54 8.86 2.05 17.25
C ILE A 54 9.50 3.33 17.82
N THR A 55 9.22 3.60 19.09
CA THR A 55 9.76 4.78 19.78
C THR A 55 11.28 4.69 19.97
N SER A 56 11.79 3.52 20.34
CA SER A 56 13.22 3.30 20.59
C SER A 56 14.06 3.17 19.32
N SER A 57 13.53 2.53 18.27
CA SER A 57 14.21 2.37 16.98
C SER A 57 14.11 3.63 16.11
N GLY A 58 13.19 4.55 16.44
CA GLY A 58 12.91 5.73 15.64
C GLY A 58 12.32 5.38 14.29
N SER A 59 11.47 4.35 14.20
CA SER A 59 10.84 3.96 12.95
C SER A 59 9.98 5.10 12.39
N GLN A 60 10.06 5.29 11.08
CA GLN A 60 9.33 6.32 10.37
C GLN A 60 8.40 5.72 9.33
N VAL A 61 7.35 6.46 8.97
CA VAL A 61 6.56 6.21 7.77
C VAL A 61 7.02 7.17 6.68
N HIS A 62 7.47 6.62 5.55
CA HIS A 62 7.87 7.39 4.38
C HIS A 62 6.69 7.52 3.41
N LEU A 63 6.34 8.76 3.09
CA LEU A 63 5.35 9.09 2.07
C LEU A 63 6.06 9.69 0.85
N ARG A 64 5.77 9.13 -0.33
CA ARG A 64 6.34 9.61 -1.60
C ARG A 64 5.23 9.85 -2.61
N ALA A 65 5.16 11.06 -3.18
CA ALA A 65 4.25 11.38 -4.28
C ALA A 65 5.02 11.57 -5.60
N GLY A 66 4.42 11.11 -6.70
CA GLY A 66 5.01 11.15 -8.04
C GLY A 66 5.63 9.83 -8.48
N THR A 67 6.37 9.89 -9.60
CA THR A 67 6.90 8.66 -10.23
C THR A 67 7.97 8.00 -9.36
N SER A 68 8.17 6.67 -9.52
CA SER A 68 9.14 5.92 -8.71
C SER A 68 10.58 6.39 -8.86
N LYS A 69 10.94 6.87 -10.07
CA LYS A 69 12.32 7.26 -10.39
C LYS A 69 12.66 8.56 -9.65
N ASN A 70 11.75 9.53 -9.74
CA ASN A 70 11.91 10.87 -9.20
C ASN A 70 10.64 11.24 -8.40
N PRO A 71 10.50 10.75 -7.15
CA PRO A 71 9.40 11.19 -6.30
C PRO A 71 9.56 12.68 -6.04
N LYS A 72 8.56 13.47 -6.45
CA LYS A 72 8.58 14.93 -6.35
C LYS A 72 8.42 15.40 -4.92
N LEU A 73 7.61 14.66 -4.14
CA LEU A 73 7.35 14.97 -2.75
C LEU A 73 7.75 13.79 -1.89
N CYS A 74 8.61 14.02 -0.90
CA CYS A 74 9.04 13.01 0.06
C CYS A 74 8.83 13.55 1.48
N TYR A 75 8.01 12.86 2.27
CA TYR A 75 7.79 13.18 3.68
C TYR A 75 8.19 12.00 4.54
N ASP A 76 8.99 12.26 5.56
CA ASP A 76 9.23 11.33 6.64
C ASP A 76 8.31 11.71 7.80
N LEU A 77 7.50 10.76 8.24
CA LEU A 77 6.54 10.92 9.32
C LEU A 77 7.04 10.16 10.54
N ASP A 78 7.21 10.87 11.64
CA ASP A 78 7.62 10.32 12.92
C ASP A 78 6.40 9.72 13.64
N PHE A 79 6.64 8.72 14.47
CA PHE A 79 5.62 8.21 15.36
C PHE A 79 5.18 9.30 16.34
N ALA A 80 3.87 9.54 16.42
CA ALA A 80 3.29 10.63 17.20
C ALA A 80 2.48 10.12 18.40
N SER A 81 1.65 9.09 18.20
CA SER A 81 0.83 8.53 19.28
C SER A 81 0.26 7.16 18.94
N TYR A 82 -0.18 6.45 19.97
CA TYR A 82 -0.95 5.22 19.89
C TYR A 82 -2.25 5.35 20.68
N ASP A 83 -3.37 4.96 20.09
CA ASP A 83 -4.66 4.86 20.77
C ASP A 83 -5.00 3.38 21.06
N PRO A 84 -4.92 2.95 22.34
CA PRO A 84 -5.22 1.57 22.72
C PRO A 84 -6.67 1.17 22.51
N SER A 85 -7.61 2.13 22.57
CA SER A 85 -9.04 1.83 22.48
C SER A 85 -9.44 1.41 21.05
N SER A 86 -8.81 2.03 20.06
CA SER A 86 -9.04 1.75 18.64
C SER A 86 -7.93 0.92 17.99
N ASN A 87 -6.83 0.67 18.70
CA ASN A 87 -5.60 0.03 18.23
C ASN A 87 -5.00 0.72 16.99
N ILE A 88 -4.91 2.06 17.05
CA ILE A 88 -4.46 2.91 15.94
C ILE A 88 -3.15 3.60 16.28
N PHE A 89 -2.16 3.43 15.40
CA PHE A 89 -0.88 4.12 15.46
C PHE A 89 -0.94 5.36 14.57
N THR A 90 -0.54 6.51 15.08
CA THR A 90 -0.56 7.79 14.37
C THR A 90 0.87 8.27 14.12
N PHE A 91 1.16 8.58 12.85
CA PHE A 91 2.41 9.18 12.40
C PHE A 91 2.15 10.59 11.87
N LYS A 92 3.03 11.53 12.18
CA LYS A 92 2.90 12.95 11.79
C LYS A 92 4.22 13.49 11.25
N PRO A 93 4.21 14.56 10.44
CA PRO A 93 5.46 15.23 10.04
C PRO A 93 6.25 15.68 11.27
N SER A 94 7.57 15.52 11.22
CA SER A 94 8.46 15.92 12.32
C SER A 94 8.32 17.42 12.62
N PRO A 95 8.02 17.84 13.87
CA PRO A 95 7.89 19.25 14.22
C PRO A 95 9.23 20.01 14.11
N ASN A 96 10.36 19.29 14.22
CA ASN A 96 11.71 19.86 14.21
C ASN A 96 12.29 20.03 12.80
N ARG A 97 11.63 19.52 11.76
CA ARG A 97 11.94 19.90 10.38
C ARG A 97 11.19 21.20 10.11
N ASN A 98 11.79 22.31 10.54
CA ASN A 98 11.37 23.69 10.26
C ASN A 98 10.65 23.75 8.92
N GLU A 99 9.38 24.17 8.95
CA GLU A 99 8.56 24.56 7.80
C GLU A 99 9.09 23.97 6.49
N LEU A 100 8.80 22.69 6.23
CA LEU A 100 9.07 22.09 4.92
C LEU A 100 8.55 23.08 3.88
N LYS A 101 9.48 23.76 3.18
CA LYS A 101 9.12 24.69 2.12
C LYS A 101 8.07 23.99 1.27
N PRO A 102 6.93 24.62 0.99
CA PRO A 102 5.88 23.99 0.21
C PRO A 102 6.53 23.49 -1.07
N THR A 103 6.54 22.18 -1.24
CA THR A 103 7.13 21.55 -2.41
C THR A 103 6.01 21.43 -3.42
N PHE A 104 6.24 22.00 -4.60
CA PHE A 104 5.21 22.11 -5.62
C PHE A 104 5.35 21.00 -6.65
N CYS A 105 4.21 20.49 -7.12
CA CYS A 105 4.16 19.50 -8.19
C CYS A 105 2.87 19.64 -9.01
N TYR A 106 2.87 19.07 -10.21
CA TYR A 106 1.69 19.01 -11.09
C TYR A 106 0.68 17.95 -10.61
N SER A 107 -0.59 18.10 -11.01
CA SER A 107 -1.71 17.23 -10.61
C SER A 107 -1.41 15.73 -10.84
N LYS A 108 -0.79 15.39 -11.97
CA LYS A 108 -0.39 14.02 -12.32
C LYS A 108 0.52 13.35 -11.29
N HIS A 109 1.30 14.13 -10.53
CA HIS A 109 2.18 13.60 -9.48
C HIS A 109 1.46 13.37 -8.15
N LEU A 110 0.34 14.06 -7.92
CA LEU A 110 -0.52 13.83 -6.76
C LEU A 110 -1.40 12.57 -6.94
N ARG A 111 -1.64 12.14 -8.18
CA ARG A 111 -2.41 10.92 -8.47
C ARG A 111 -1.72 9.61 -8.07
N GLU A 112 -0.44 9.63 -7.69
CA GLU A 112 0.27 8.44 -7.19
C GLU A 112 0.97 8.75 -5.85
N ILE A 113 0.37 8.33 -4.74
CA ILE A 113 0.97 8.42 -3.40
C ILE A 113 1.35 7.03 -2.91
N ARG A 114 2.58 6.91 -2.41
CA ARG A 114 3.15 5.67 -1.86
C ARG A 114 3.43 5.87 -0.39
N ILE A 115 2.97 4.93 0.44
CA ILE A 115 3.16 4.96 1.88
C ILE A 115 3.92 3.69 2.28
N LEU A 116 5.07 3.87 2.94
CA LEU A 116 6.00 2.78 3.27
C LEU A 116 6.45 2.89 4.72
N PHE A 117 6.47 1.78 5.43
CA PHE A 117 7.07 1.74 6.77
C PHE A 117 8.59 1.53 6.68
N GLY A 118 9.34 2.32 7.44
CA GLY A 118 10.80 2.43 7.37
C GLY A 118 11.58 1.18 7.79
N GLU A 119 10.97 0.27 8.55
CA GLU A 119 11.60 -0.99 8.93
C GLU A 119 11.43 -2.10 7.90
N TRP A 120 10.62 -1.88 6.85
CA TRP A 120 10.55 -2.82 5.73
C TRP A 120 11.74 -2.69 4.76
N ARG A 121 12.86 -2.12 5.20
CA ARG A 121 14.09 -1.98 4.39
C ARG A 121 14.51 -3.36 3.85
N GLY A 122 14.80 -3.43 2.56
CA GLY A 122 15.12 -4.67 1.85
C GLY A 122 13.94 -5.34 1.14
N VAL A 123 12.70 -5.13 1.61
CA VAL A 123 11.50 -5.66 0.94
C VAL A 123 11.26 -4.92 -0.39
N ASN A 124 11.42 -3.60 -0.41
CA ASN A 124 11.34 -2.80 -1.64
C ASN A 124 12.36 -3.23 -2.72
N THR A 125 13.62 -3.47 -2.36
CA THR A 125 14.69 -3.89 -3.29
C THR A 125 14.53 -5.33 -3.79
N THR A 126 13.85 -6.18 -3.03
CA THR A 126 13.58 -7.57 -3.43
C THR A 126 12.32 -7.63 -4.29
N LEU A 127 11.29 -6.85 -3.97
CA LEU A 127 10.06 -6.76 -4.74
C LEU A 127 10.17 -5.95 -6.02
N SER A 128 11.06 -4.96 -6.09
CA SER A 128 11.38 -4.21 -7.31
C SER A 128 11.94 -5.12 -8.41
N LYS A 129 12.76 -6.13 -8.02
CA LYS A 129 13.28 -7.17 -8.92
C LYS A 129 12.20 -8.05 -9.55
N TYR A 130 10.98 -8.05 -9.03
CA TYR A 130 9.86 -8.84 -9.55
C TYR A 130 8.66 -7.96 -9.89
N SER A 131 8.88 -6.64 -10.04
CA SER A 131 7.84 -5.64 -10.30
C SER A 131 7.90 -5.11 -11.71
N PRO A 132 7.02 -5.53 -12.63
CA PRO A 132 6.95 -4.91 -13.96
C PRO A 132 6.51 -3.42 -13.91
N SER A 133 6.00 -2.96 -12.76
CA SER A 133 5.62 -1.57 -12.49
C SER A 133 6.72 -0.76 -11.80
N ASP A 134 7.85 -1.38 -11.43
CA ASP A 134 9.04 -0.66 -10.97
C ASP A 134 9.88 -0.27 -12.20
N PRO A 135 10.28 1.00 -12.36
CA PRO A 135 11.08 1.44 -13.49
C PRO A 135 12.49 0.85 -13.60
N THR A 136 13.01 0.13 -12.59
CA THR A 136 14.20 -0.73 -12.77
C THR A 136 13.88 -1.99 -13.56
N PHE A 137 12.62 -2.41 -13.59
CA PHE A 137 12.05 -3.35 -14.55
C PHE A 137 11.69 -2.61 -15.84
N GLY A 138 12.72 -2.00 -16.41
CA GLY A 138 12.56 -0.95 -17.40
C GLY A 138 13.87 -0.31 -17.79
N ILE A 139 14.94 -1.10 -17.95
CA ILE A 139 15.78 -0.82 -19.12
C ILE A 139 14.79 -0.87 -20.30
N PRO A 140 14.74 0.14 -21.17
CA PRO A 140 13.91 0.06 -22.37
C PRO A 140 14.48 -1.08 -23.21
N ILE A 141 14.02 -2.31 -22.95
CA ILE A 141 14.19 -3.41 -23.88
C ILE A 141 13.35 -2.94 -25.06
N LYS A 142 14.04 -2.42 -26.09
CA LYS A 142 13.44 -2.18 -27.40
C LYS A 142 12.53 -3.38 -27.66
N ARG A 143 11.24 -3.11 -27.81
CA ARG A 143 10.15 -4.07 -27.58
C ARG A 143 10.23 -5.40 -28.37
N ASN A 144 11.20 -5.60 -29.26
CA ASN A 144 11.16 -6.67 -30.26
C ASN A 144 12.48 -7.45 -30.51
N SER A 145 13.56 -7.38 -29.71
CA SER A 145 14.84 -7.98 -30.18
C SER A 145 15.56 -9.00 -29.28
N ASP A 146 15.25 -9.15 -27.99
CA ASP A 146 15.97 -10.11 -27.14
C ASP A 146 15.06 -11.20 -26.54
N PRO A 147 15.16 -12.46 -27.03
CA PRO A 147 14.46 -13.61 -26.49
C PRO A 147 14.79 -13.90 -25.01
N GLN A 148 16.01 -13.59 -24.55
CA GLN A 148 16.39 -13.81 -23.15
C GLN A 148 15.67 -12.82 -22.23
N ALA A 149 15.63 -11.54 -22.60
CA ALA A 149 14.92 -10.52 -21.87
C ALA A 149 13.40 -10.80 -21.77
N GLN A 150 12.79 -11.32 -22.84
CA GLN A 150 11.38 -11.76 -22.82
C GLN A 150 11.16 -12.95 -21.88
N LYS A 151 12.10 -13.91 -21.85
CA LYS A 151 12.04 -15.06 -20.94
C LYS A 151 12.17 -14.63 -19.47
N VAL A 152 13.06 -13.69 -19.16
CA VAL A 152 13.21 -13.12 -17.80
C VAL A 152 11.94 -12.38 -17.39
N LEU A 153 11.37 -11.53 -18.26
CA LEU A 153 10.12 -10.84 -17.99
C LEU A 153 8.96 -11.81 -17.75
N ARG A 154 8.88 -12.91 -18.52
CA ARG A 154 7.88 -13.96 -18.32
C ARG A 154 8.04 -14.66 -16.97
N LEU A 155 9.25 -15.07 -16.62
CA LEU A 155 9.54 -15.69 -15.31
C LEU A 155 9.23 -14.74 -14.15
N ALA A 156 9.56 -13.46 -14.28
CA ALA A 156 9.23 -12.45 -13.27
C ALA A 156 7.71 -12.27 -13.09
N LYS A 157 6.94 -12.31 -14.19
CA LYS A 157 5.46 -12.27 -14.12
C LYS A 157 4.86 -13.51 -13.46
N LEU A 158 5.45 -14.68 -13.68
CA LEU A 158 5.01 -15.94 -13.04
C LEU A 158 5.34 -15.95 -11.54
N GLU A 159 6.54 -15.49 -11.17
CA GLU A 159 6.99 -15.43 -9.77
C GLU A 159 6.42 -14.24 -8.98
N PHE A 160 5.76 -13.30 -9.68
CA PHE A 160 5.22 -12.07 -9.09
C PHE A 160 4.32 -12.36 -7.88
N HIS A 161 3.35 -13.27 -7.99
CA HIS A 161 2.40 -13.51 -6.90
C HIS A 161 2.97 -14.21 -5.68
N LYS A 162 4.04 -15.00 -5.85
CA LYS A 162 4.71 -15.65 -4.73
C LYS A 162 5.38 -14.64 -3.81
N HIS A 163 5.79 -13.52 -4.36
CA HIS A 163 6.50 -12.48 -3.64
C HIS A 163 5.66 -11.21 -3.49
N TYR A 164 4.49 -11.07 -4.14
CA TYR A 164 3.70 -9.85 -4.11
C TYR A 164 3.26 -9.52 -2.68
N ILE A 165 3.72 -8.37 -2.20
CA ILE A 165 3.32 -7.82 -0.91
C ILE A 165 2.53 -6.53 -1.15
N GLU A 166 1.20 -6.62 -1.03
CA GLU A 166 0.25 -5.56 -1.43
C GLU A 166 0.55 -4.22 -0.76
N SER A 167 0.71 -4.22 0.55
CA SER A 167 1.15 -3.10 1.38
C SER A 167 2.44 -2.39 0.99
N VAL A 168 3.40 -3.10 0.42
CA VAL A 168 4.66 -2.50 -0.01
C VAL A 168 4.48 -1.80 -1.36
N ARG A 169 3.40 -2.15 -2.09
CA ARG A 169 3.00 -1.51 -3.34
C ARG A 169 1.65 -0.79 -3.24
N LYS A 170 1.29 -0.29 -2.05
CA LYS A 170 0.11 0.56 -1.91
C LYS A 170 0.38 1.91 -2.58
N VAL A 171 -0.01 1.98 -3.85
CA VAL A 171 -0.16 3.23 -4.60
C VAL A 171 -1.60 3.66 -4.44
N TYR A 172 -1.78 4.80 -3.81
CA TYR A 172 -3.07 5.44 -3.65
C TYR A 172 -3.25 6.50 -4.73
N GLN A 173 -4.49 6.58 -5.20
CA GLN A 173 -4.92 7.63 -6.10
C GLN A 173 -5.69 8.66 -5.28
N LEU A 174 -5.29 9.92 -5.40
CA LEU A 174 -6.09 11.03 -4.89
C LEU A 174 -7.30 11.20 -5.83
N ASP A 175 -8.47 10.83 -5.33
CA ASP A 175 -9.74 10.94 -6.06
C ASP A 175 -10.30 12.38 -6.03
N ASP A 176 -9.90 13.19 -5.04
CA ASP A 176 -10.23 14.62 -5.03
C ASP A 176 -9.33 15.31 -6.05
N GLU A 177 -9.88 15.65 -7.21
CA GLU A 177 -9.18 16.53 -8.13
C GLU A 177 -9.03 17.91 -7.48
N PRO A 178 -7.81 18.45 -7.40
CA PRO A 178 -7.63 19.82 -6.94
C PRO A 178 -8.43 20.75 -7.85
N SER A 179 -9.15 21.71 -7.28
CA SER A 179 -9.80 22.75 -8.09
C SER A 179 -8.74 23.53 -8.86
N LEU A 180 -9.07 23.96 -10.08
CA LEU A 180 -8.29 24.95 -10.82
C LEU A 180 -8.31 26.32 -10.14
N GLU A 181 -9.28 26.55 -9.24
CA GLU A 181 -9.36 27.72 -8.39
C GLU A 181 -8.35 27.65 -7.24
N GLU A 182 -7.72 28.78 -6.93
CA GLU A 182 -6.81 28.91 -5.80
C GLU A 182 -7.55 28.61 -4.49
N GLY A 183 -6.99 27.69 -3.70
CA GLY A 183 -7.66 27.21 -2.50
C GLY A 183 -6.92 26.05 -1.86
N THR A 184 -7.33 25.71 -0.64
CA THR A 184 -6.83 24.53 0.06
C THR A 184 -7.97 23.55 0.30
N VAL A 185 -7.81 22.34 -0.19
CA VAL A 185 -8.78 21.26 -0.03
C VAL A 185 -8.19 20.20 0.89
N VAL A 186 -8.97 19.80 1.89
CA VAL A 186 -8.64 18.60 2.69
C VAL A 186 -8.93 17.38 1.83
N SER A 187 -7.98 16.46 1.73
CA SER A 187 -8.17 15.17 1.09
C SER A 187 -7.82 14.03 2.03
N CYS A 188 -8.55 12.93 1.90
CA CYS A 188 -8.34 11.72 2.66
C CYS A 188 -8.18 10.55 1.71
N LEU A 189 -7.21 9.70 1.97
CA LEU A 189 -6.97 8.48 1.20
C LEU A 189 -6.65 7.34 2.14
N GLY A 190 -6.94 6.11 1.73
CA GLY A 190 -6.70 4.97 2.59
C GLY A 190 -7.34 3.70 2.11
N ASP A 191 -7.31 2.70 2.99
CA ASP A 191 -7.93 1.40 2.85
C ASP A 191 -8.23 0.82 4.24
N LYS A 192 -8.42 -0.50 4.32
CA LYS A 192 -8.75 -1.22 5.56
C LYS A 192 -7.73 -1.00 6.68
N ASP A 193 -6.46 -0.79 6.36
CA ASP A 193 -5.38 -0.80 7.35
C ASP A 193 -4.70 0.56 7.52
N ILE A 194 -4.92 1.52 6.60
CA ILE A 194 -4.27 2.84 6.59
C ILE A 194 -5.27 3.92 6.23
N VAL A 195 -5.16 5.08 6.90
CA VAL A 195 -5.78 6.34 6.45
C VAL A 195 -4.75 7.47 6.52
N LEU A 196 -4.55 8.15 5.40
CA LEU A 196 -3.80 9.40 5.29
C LEU A 196 -4.80 10.56 5.18
N LYS A 197 -4.53 11.62 5.95
CA LYS A 197 -5.18 12.92 5.79
C LYS A 197 -4.14 13.97 5.37
N CYS A 198 -4.44 14.70 4.33
CA CYS A 198 -3.57 15.74 3.78
C CYS A 198 -4.37 16.96 3.31
N HIS A 199 -3.68 18.07 3.14
CA HIS A 199 -4.19 19.32 2.59
C HIS A 199 -3.49 19.55 1.25
N ILE A 200 -4.28 19.77 0.21
CA ILE A 200 -3.79 20.06 -1.13
C ILE A 200 -4.07 21.54 -1.37
N THR A 201 -3.03 22.33 -1.57
CA THR A 201 -3.16 23.76 -1.89
C THR A 201 -2.88 23.97 -3.37
N THR A 202 -3.87 24.48 -4.09
CA THR A 202 -3.75 24.95 -5.47
C THR A 202 -3.14 26.34 -5.48
N ARG A 203 -2.17 26.58 -6.35
CA ARG A 203 -1.67 27.93 -6.68
C ARG A 203 -1.64 28.15 -8.19
N LEU A 204 -2.11 29.33 -8.61
CA LEU A 204 -2.05 29.80 -9.98
C LEU A 204 -0.63 30.33 -10.26
N SER A 205 0.27 29.45 -10.69
CA SER A 205 1.63 29.81 -11.09
C SER A 205 2.21 28.74 -12.02
N CYS A 206 2.77 29.16 -13.16
CA CYS A 206 3.49 28.27 -14.07
C CYS A 206 4.89 27.90 -13.56
N ASN A 207 5.41 28.65 -12.58
CA ASN A 207 6.81 28.56 -12.17
C ASN A 207 6.89 27.83 -10.84
N ILE A 208 7.26 26.54 -10.90
CA ILE A 208 7.89 25.87 -9.77
C ILE A 208 9.23 26.61 -9.55
N PRO A 209 9.62 26.97 -8.32
CA PRO A 209 10.91 27.59 -8.02
C PRO A 209 12.07 26.87 -8.73
N ASP A 210 13.04 27.62 -9.27
CA ASP A 210 14.13 27.06 -10.09
C ASP A 210 14.95 26.00 -9.34
N ASP A 211 14.99 26.06 -8.00
CA ASP A 211 15.60 25.05 -7.11
C ASP A 211 14.80 23.75 -6.99
N GLN A 212 13.57 23.71 -7.53
CA GLN A 212 12.64 22.57 -7.53
C GLN A 212 12.23 22.12 -8.96
N GLN A 213 12.69 22.82 -10.00
CA GLN A 213 12.50 22.44 -11.41
C GLN A 213 13.28 21.16 -11.74
N ASN A 214 12.72 20.35 -12.65
CA ASN A 214 13.34 19.10 -13.08
C ASN A 214 14.35 19.32 -14.21
N SER A 215 15.17 18.30 -14.49
CA SER A 215 15.88 18.18 -15.76
C SER A 215 14.91 18.11 -16.95
N GLU A 216 15.29 18.71 -18.09
CA GLU A 216 14.56 18.87 -19.38
C GLU A 216 13.74 17.67 -19.91
N LYS A 217 13.89 16.46 -19.36
CA LYS A 217 13.18 15.24 -19.78
C LYS A 217 11.84 14.99 -19.09
N ASP A 218 11.55 15.69 -18.01
CA ASP A 218 10.27 15.61 -17.28
C ASP A 218 9.37 16.84 -17.56
N ASP A 219 9.81 17.76 -18.42
CA ASP A 219 9.08 18.96 -18.86
C ASP A 219 7.98 18.61 -19.87
N GLU A 220 7.01 17.84 -19.40
CA GLU A 220 5.66 17.95 -19.93
C GLU A 220 4.97 19.06 -19.13
N CYS A 221 4.94 20.25 -19.72
CA CYS A 221 4.15 21.40 -19.25
C CYS A 221 2.76 20.93 -18.79
N SER A 222 2.37 21.25 -17.56
CA SER A 222 0.96 21.13 -17.19
C SER A 222 0.16 22.05 -18.12
N PRO A 223 -0.92 21.57 -18.77
CA PRO A 223 -1.62 22.33 -19.80
C PRO A 223 -2.20 23.68 -19.33
N GLU A 224 -2.18 23.97 -18.02
CA GLU A 224 -3.00 25.03 -17.42
C GLU A 224 -2.25 25.98 -16.45
N GLY A 225 -0.93 25.89 -16.31
CA GLY A 225 -0.18 26.85 -15.47
C GLY A 225 -0.51 26.81 -13.96
N VAL A 226 -0.99 25.66 -13.47
CA VAL A 226 -1.36 25.43 -12.06
C VAL A 226 -0.34 24.51 -11.40
N VAL A 227 0.07 24.85 -10.18
CA VAL A 227 0.92 24.02 -9.33
C VAL A 227 0.23 23.71 -8.01
N TYR A 228 0.53 22.54 -7.45
CA TYR A 228 -0.07 22.07 -6.22
C TYR A 228 0.99 21.81 -5.16
N SER A 229 0.70 22.15 -3.91
CA SER A 229 1.49 21.70 -2.77
C SER A 229 0.70 20.73 -1.90
N LEU A 230 1.40 19.77 -1.34
CA LEU A 230 0.84 18.78 -0.42
C LEU A 230 1.33 19.08 1.00
N ARG A 231 0.42 19.10 1.96
CA ARG A 231 0.74 19.15 3.38
C ARG A 231 0.11 17.96 4.08
N ILE A 232 0.95 17.10 4.65
CA ILE A 232 0.48 15.93 5.39
C ILE A 232 0.02 16.34 6.79
N GLU A 233 -1.16 15.89 7.21
CA GLU A 233 -1.63 16.08 8.59
C GLU A 233 -1.25 14.89 9.45
N PHE A 234 -1.61 13.68 9.01
CA PHE A 234 -1.22 12.43 9.66
C PHE A 234 -1.36 11.23 8.73
N VAL A 235 -0.66 10.15 9.06
CA VAL A 235 -0.96 8.78 8.61
C VAL A 235 -1.35 7.95 9.83
N LYS A 236 -2.52 7.32 9.79
CA LYS A 236 -3.02 6.42 10.83
C LYS A 236 -3.04 4.99 10.31
N VAL A 237 -2.54 4.04 11.09
CA VAL A 237 -2.36 2.64 10.66
C VAL A 237 -2.71 1.64 11.76
N CYS A 238 -3.08 0.42 11.36
CA CYS A 238 -3.25 -0.72 12.27
C CYS A 238 -1.90 -1.42 12.55
N ALA A 239 -1.79 -2.13 13.69
CA ALA A 239 -0.63 -2.97 14.01
C ALA A 239 -0.34 -4.04 12.94
N SER A 240 -1.39 -4.62 12.34
CA SER A 240 -1.29 -5.62 11.26
C SER A 240 -0.47 -5.11 10.07
N TRP A 241 -0.62 -3.83 9.76
CA TRP A 241 0.11 -3.17 8.69
C TRP A 241 1.59 -3.09 9.05
N LEU A 242 1.93 -2.43 10.15
CA LEU A 242 3.31 -2.22 10.61
C LEU A 242 4.15 -3.51 10.58
N VAL A 243 3.54 -4.61 11.00
CA VAL A 243 4.19 -5.91 11.21
C VAL A 243 4.46 -6.68 9.92
N SER A 244 3.55 -6.62 8.95
CA SER A 244 3.60 -7.55 7.83
C SER A 244 3.22 -6.97 6.49
N GLY A 245 3.07 -5.66 6.47
CA GLY A 245 2.61 -5.00 5.31
C GLY A 245 1.11 -5.21 5.11
N THR A 246 0.65 -6.32 4.53
CA THR A 246 -0.76 -6.77 4.50
C THR A 246 -0.88 -8.18 3.88
N THR A 247 0.22 -8.88 3.63
CA THR A 247 0.25 -10.08 2.76
C THR A 247 1.11 -11.19 3.34
N SER A 248 1.42 -11.11 4.62
CA SER A 248 1.89 -12.30 5.30
C SER A 248 0.72 -13.27 5.49
N ASN A 249 0.89 -14.50 4.98
CA ASN A 249 0.16 -15.70 5.45
C ASN A 249 0.31 -15.90 6.96
N PHE A 250 1.18 -15.10 7.59
CA PHE A 250 1.41 -15.06 9.01
C PHE A 250 0.21 -14.49 9.77
N ILE A 251 -0.58 -13.53 9.25
CA ILE A 251 -1.75 -12.96 9.93
C ILE A 251 -3.05 -13.44 9.25
N PRO A 252 -3.85 -14.31 9.90
CA PRO A 252 -5.17 -14.71 9.42
C PRO A 252 -6.02 -13.49 9.09
N GLU A 253 -6.79 -13.58 8.01
CA GLU A 253 -7.63 -12.48 7.54
C GLU A 253 -8.66 -12.04 8.60
N GLU A 254 -9.16 -13.00 9.36
CA GLU A 254 -10.08 -12.83 10.50
C GLU A 254 -9.50 -11.99 11.64
N SER A 255 -8.17 -11.99 11.79
CA SER A 255 -7.46 -11.20 12.81
C SER A 255 -7.09 -9.79 12.33
N ARG A 256 -7.38 -9.45 11.07
CA ARG A 256 -7.09 -8.13 10.50
C ARG A 256 -8.26 -7.20 10.78
N ASN A 257 -8.13 -6.38 11.81
CA ASN A 257 -9.12 -5.37 12.16
C ASN A 257 -9.08 -4.20 11.16
N GLN A 258 -10.27 -3.77 10.74
CA GLN A 258 -10.43 -2.55 9.95
C GLN A 258 -10.15 -1.33 10.82
N ILE A 259 -9.37 -0.38 10.30
CA ILE A 259 -9.16 0.91 10.94
C ILE A 259 -10.50 1.66 11.07
N PHE A 260 -10.75 2.25 12.24
CA PHE A 260 -12.02 2.93 12.55
C PHE A 260 -13.29 2.06 12.41
N ALA A 261 -13.21 0.75 12.71
CA ALA A 261 -14.33 -0.19 12.57
C ALA A 261 -15.66 0.32 13.16
N SER A 262 -15.64 0.96 14.34
CA SER A 262 -16.85 1.49 14.99
C SER A 262 -17.55 2.56 14.15
N ARG A 263 -16.79 3.49 13.56
CA ARG A 263 -17.31 4.56 12.70
C ARG A 263 -17.86 4.01 11.39
N PHE A 264 -17.18 3.03 10.79
CA PHE A 264 -17.69 2.35 9.60
C PHE A 264 -18.98 1.58 9.88
N ASN A 265 -19.08 0.90 11.01
CA ASN A 265 -20.30 0.19 11.40
C ASN A 265 -21.47 1.17 11.61
N LEU A 266 -21.23 2.32 12.24
CA LEU A 266 -22.24 3.38 12.37
C LEU A 266 -22.69 3.88 11.00
N LEU A 267 -21.75 4.13 10.09
CA LEU A 267 -22.07 4.55 8.73
C LEU A 267 -22.90 3.51 7.99
N ASP A 268 -22.53 2.23 8.07
CA ASP A 268 -23.26 1.13 7.44
C ASP A 268 -24.71 1.08 7.96
N GLN A 269 -24.91 1.26 9.27
CA GLN A 269 -26.26 1.34 9.86
C GLN A 269 -27.05 2.50 9.27
N ILE A 270 -26.48 3.71 9.23
CA ILE A 270 -27.13 4.91 8.68
C ILE A 270 -27.49 4.72 7.20
N LEU A 271 -26.58 4.16 6.40
CA LEU A 271 -26.78 3.93 4.97
C LEU A 271 -27.82 2.82 4.71
N SER A 272 -27.85 1.79 5.53
CA SER A 272 -28.82 0.70 5.42
C SER A 272 -30.26 1.18 5.60
N GLU A 273 -30.48 2.17 6.48
CA GLU A 273 -31.80 2.80 6.68
C GLU A 273 -32.28 3.59 5.45
N GLN A 274 -31.35 3.98 4.57
CA GLN A 274 -31.62 4.65 3.31
C GLN A 274 -31.62 3.67 2.12
N ASN A 275 -31.62 2.35 2.38
CA ASN A 275 -31.53 1.28 1.37
C ASN A 275 -30.23 1.31 0.53
N ILE A 276 -29.18 1.95 1.01
CA ILE A 276 -27.87 1.98 0.35
C ILE A 276 -27.07 0.77 0.82
N THR A 277 -26.93 -0.23 -0.06
CA THR A 277 -26.24 -1.50 0.27
C THR A 277 -24.82 -1.58 -0.29
N LYS A 278 -24.44 -0.68 -1.21
CA LYS A 278 -23.12 -0.66 -1.85
C LYS A 278 -22.62 0.76 -1.99
N TYR A 279 -21.40 0.98 -1.52
CA TYR A 279 -20.65 2.23 -1.64
C TYR A 279 -19.15 1.96 -1.48
N TYR A 280 -18.32 2.88 -1.95
CA TYR A 280 -16.88 2.82 -1.78
C TYR A 280 -16.49 3.36 -0.39
N ARG A 281 -16.20 2.46 0.55
CA ARG A 281 -15.84 2.77 1.94
C ARG A 281 -14.63 3.71 2.08
N TYR A 282 -13.73 3.71 1.11
CA TYR A 282 -12.47 4.44 1.18
C TYR A 282 -12.44 5.65 0.25
N SER A 283 -13.61 6.13 -0.20
CA SER A 283 -13.68 7.40 -0.91
C SER A 283 -13.28 8.53 0.02
N SER A 284 -12.69 9.60 -0.54
CA SER A 284 -12.26 10.73 0.28
C SER A 284 -13.41 11.33 1.10
N LYS A 285 -14.62 11.40 0.52
CA LYS A 285 -15.81 11.94 1.20
C LYS A 285 -16.26 11.06 2.38
N VAL A 286 -16.23 9.74 2.20
CA VAL A 286 -16.52 8.80 3.29
C VAL A 286 -15.43 8.89 4.38
N LEU A 287 -14.15 8.89 4.01
CA LEU A 287 -13.05 8.98 4.97
C LEU A 287 -13.08 10.29 5.78
N LYS A 288 -13.45 11.41 5.17
CA LYS A 288 -13.67 12.70 5.87
C LYS A 288 -14.75 12.58 6.95
N TRP A 289 -15.83 11.86 6.66
CA TRP A 289 -16.90 11.60 7.63
C TRP A 289 -16.48 10.60 8.72
N ILE A 290 -15.72 9.57 8.37
CA ILE A 290 -15.19 8.59 9.32
C ILE A 290 -14.26 9.27 10.33
N LEU A 291 -13.46 10.23 9.88
CA LEU A 291 -12.52 11.00 10.69
C LEU A 291 -13.17 12.16 11.47
N SER A 292 -14.45 12.45 11.25
CA SER A 292 -15.17 13.50 11.99
C SER A 292 -15.97 12.92 13.16
N GLU A 293 -16.48 13.82 13.99
CA GLU A 293 -17.39 13.50 15.09
C GLU A 293 -18.87 13.59 14.66
N TYR A 294 -19.15 13.59 13.35
CA TYR A 294 -20.53 13.69 12.87
C TYR A 294 -21.35 12.47 13.28
N ASP A 295 -22.60 12.74 13.59
CA ASP A 295 -23.59 11.79 14.02
C ASP A 295 -24.70 11.64 12.98
N ARG A 296 -25.67 10.77 13.27
CA ARG A 296 -26.76 10.43 12.34
C ARG A 296 -27.52 11.66 11.81
N ASN A 297 -27.78 12.64 12.68
CA ASN A 297 -28.67 13.77 12.37
C ASN A 297 -27.94 15.00 11.81
N ASP A 298 -26.62 14.92 11.64
CA ASP A 298 -25.83 16.03 11.15
C ASP A 298 -26.13 16.38 9.69
N GLN A 299 -26.07 17.68 9.39
CA GLN A 299 -26.22 18.18 8.03
C GLN A 299 -25.15 17.59 7.10
N LYS A 300 -23.92 17.43 7.59
CA LYS A 300 -22.81 16.83 6.84
C LYS A 300 -23.04 15.35 6.53
N THR A 301 -23.70 14.62 7.43
CA THR A 301 -24.12 13.23 7.20
C THR A 301 -25.13 13.17 6.06
N ARG A 302 -26.15 14.05 6.06
CA ARG A 302 -27.13 14.14 4.96
C ARG A 302 -26.49 14.48 3.61
N GLU A 303 -25.54 15.43 3.60
CA GLU A 303 -24.80 15.81 2.38
C GLU A 303 -23.98 14.65 1.80
N MET A 304 -23.34 13.86 2.67
CA MET A 304 -22.59 12.67 2.25
C MET A 304 -23.52 11.57 1.73
N ILE A 305 -24.65 11.30 2.39
CA ILE A 305 -25.64 10.32 1.92
C ILE A 305 -26.14 10.70 0.53
N LYS A 306 -26.51 11.98 0.34
CA LYS A 306 -26.95 12.50 -0.96
C LYS A 306 -25.87 12.29 -2.02
N HIS A 307 -24.61 12.60 -1.70
CA HIS A 307 -23.47 12.37 -2.62
C HIS A 307 -23.34 10.90 -3.02
N ILE A 308 -23.45 9.97 -2.08
CA ILE A 308 -23.36 8.53 -2.36
C ILE A 308 -24.52 8.07 -3.27
N LEU A 309 -25.72 8.60 -3.08
CA LEU A 309 -26.88 8.34 -3.94
C LEU A 309 -26.67 8.89 -5.35
N ASP A 310 -26.29 10.16 -5.46
CA ASP A 310 -26.11 10.86 -6.73
C ASP A 310 -25.00 10.19 -7.58
N THR A 311 -23.92 9.75 -6.93
CA THR A 311 -22.77 9.08 -7.58
C THR A 311 -22.92 7.56 -7.70
N LYS A 312 -24.03 6.99 -7.22
CA LYS A 312 -24.27 5.53 -7.18
C LYS A 312 -23.13 4.75 -6.50
N GLY A 313 -22.66 5.26 -5.36
CA GLY A 313 -21.68 4.58 -4.51
C GLY A 313 -20.26 5.17 -4.52
N ASP A 314 -20.00 6.28 -5.22
CA ASP A 314 -18.73 7.03 -5.17
C ASP A 314 -17.47 6.19 -5.46
N PHE A 315 -17.58 5.25 -6.42
CA PHE A 315 -16.50 4.32 -6.76
C PHE A 315 -15.36 4.99 -7.54
N SER A 316 -14.14 4.89 -7.00
CA SER A 316 -12.90 5.32 -7.67
C SER A 316 -12.65 4.54 -8.97
N ILE A 317 -11.84 5.12 -9.88
CA ILE A 317 -11.45 4.45 -11.13
C ILE A 317 -10.74 3.13 -10.83
N ARG A 318 -9.87 3.11 -9.82
CA ARG A 318 -9.23 1.89 -9.32
C ARG A 318 -10.26 0.84 -8.89
N SER A 319 -11.25 1.20 -8.09
CA SER A 319 -12.27 0.24 -7.63
C SER A 319 -13.11 -0.34 -8.78
N LYS A 320 -13.44 0.50 -9.79
CA LYS A 320 -14.10 0.05 -11.03
C LYS A 320 -13.22 -0.92 -11.81
N PHE A 321 -11.92 -0.66 -11.87
CA PHE A 321 -10.93 -1.53 -12.52
C PHE A 321 -10.82 -2.88 -11.82
N GLU A 322 -10.69 -2.87 -10.49
CA GLU A 322 -10.61 -4.09 -9.67
C GLU A 322 -11.88 -4.94 -9.86
N ALA A 323 -13.06 -4.32 -9.81
CA ALA A 323 -14.34 -5.00 -10.04
C ALA A 323 -14.47 -5.58 -11.46
N ALA A 324 -13.97 -4.87 -12.48
CA ALA A 324 -13.98 -5.35 -13.86
C ALA A 324 -13.08 -6.58 -14.06
N LEU A 325 -11.91 -6.63 -13.40
CA LEU A 325 -11.04 -7.81 -13.40
C LEU A 325 -11.69 -9.00 -12.69
N GLU A 326 -12.22 -8.78 -11.50
CA GLU A 326 -12.88 -9.83 -10.70
C GLU A 326 -14.09 -10.39 -11.47
N GLY A 327 -14.89 -9.55 -12.13
CA GLY A 327 -16.01 -9.97 -12.98
C GLY A 327 -15.62 -10.84 -14.18
N LYS A 328 -14.34 -10.83 -14.60
CA LYS A 328 -13.80 -11.68 -15.67
C LYS A 328 -13.02 -12.90 -15.12
N ASN A 329 -13.14 -13.18 -13.81
CA ASN A 329 -12.41 -14.21 -13.06
C ASN A 329 -10.88 -14.02 -13.05
N VAL A 330 -10.41 -12.78 -13.09
CA VAL A 330 -8.98 -12.44 -12.93
C VAL A 330 -8.77 -11.85 -11.55
N LYS A 331 -7.77 -12.35 -10.82
CA LYS A 331 -7.41 -11.81 -9.49
C LYS A 331 -7.07 -10.32 -9.63
N LYS A 332 -7.69 -9.43 -8.84
CA LYS A 332 -7.45 -7.98 -8.90
C LYS A 332 -5.96 -7.61 -8.75
N GLN A 333 -5.20 -8.37 -7.98
CA GLN A 333 -3.76 -8.15 -7.77
C GLN A 333 -2.95 -8.26 -9.07
N ASN A 334 -3.49 -8.93 -10.11
CA ASN A 334 -2.84 -9.06 -11.41
C ASN A 334 -2.68 -7.71 -12.11
N MET A 335 -3.51 -6.70 -11.79
CA MET A 335 -3.40 -5.37 -12.37
C MET A 335 -1.97 -4.79 -12.20
N TRP A 336 -1.30 -5.09 -11.09
CA TRP A 336 0.03 -4.59 -10.78
C TRP A 336 1.18 -5.30 -11.51
N LYS A 337 0.90 -6.37 -12.28
CA LYS A 337 1.87 -6.97 -13.21
C LYS A 337 2.07 -6.17 -14.47
N TYR A 338 1.20 -5.20 -14.75
CA TYR A 338 1.14 -4.55 -16.05
C TYR A 338 1.41 -3.06 -15.91
N SER A 339 2.52 -2.60 -16.49
CA SER A 339 2.91 -1.18 -16.47
C SER A 339 1.88 -0.25 -17.12
N LEU A 340 1.07 -0.77 -18.04
CA LEU A 340 -0.05 -0.05 -18.64
C LEU A 340 -1.14 0.35 -17.62
N VAL A 341 -1.29 -0.40 -16.52
CA VAL A 341 -2.28 -0.08 -15.47
C VAL A 341 -1.85 1.14 -14.69
N ALA A 342 -0.58 1.20 -14.26
CA ALA A 342 -0.05 2.38 -13.57
C ALA A 342 -0.19 3.64 -14.44
N ARG A 343 0.08 3.49 -15.74
CA ARG A 343 -0.11 4.55 -16.73
C ARG A 343 -1.57 4.99 -16.87
N PHE A 344 -2.50 4.03 -16.98
CA PHE A 344 -3.95 4.29 -17.05
C PHE A 344 -4.47 4.99 -15.80
N LEU A 345 -4.09 4.54 -14.60
CA LEU A 345 -4.55 5.15 -13.35
C LEU A 345 -4.04 6.59 -13.19
N ARG A 346 -2.83 6.88 -13.66
CA ARG A 346 -2.25 8.23 -13.62
C ARG A 346 -3.01 9.20 -14.52
N ASP A 347 -3.44 8.74 -15.69
CA ASP A 347 -4.10 9.59 -16.67
C ASP A 347 -5.13 8.79 -17.50
N PRO A 348 -6.34 8.57 -16.96
CA PRO A 348 -7.35 7.71 -17.59
C PRO A 348 -7.81 8.21 -18.96
N GLU A 349 -7.71 9.53 -19.20
CA GLU A 349 -8.21 10.18 -20.41
C GLU A 349 -7.25 10.04 -21.60
N SER A 350 -5.96 9.75 -21.35
CA SER A 350 -4.96 9.59 -22.42
C SER A 350 -4.77 8.15 -22.92
N TYR A 351 -5.52 7.17 -22.39
CA TYR A 351 -5.43 5.76 -22.79
C TYR A 351 -6.71 5.25 -23.45
N ASP A 352 -6.61 4.03 -23.99
CA ASP A 352 -7.76 3.24 -24.39
C ASP A 352 -8.76 3.09 -23.24
N SER A 353 -10.02 2.78 -23.56
CA SER A 353 -11.09 2.67 -22.57
C SER A 353 -10.75 1.63 -21.48
N LEU A 354 -11.37 1.77 -20.29
CA LEU A 354 -11.22 0.82 -19.19
C LEU A 354 -11.41 -0.64 -19.66
N GLU A 355 -12.41 -0.88 -20.51
CA GLU A 355 -12.73 -2.21 -21.04
C GLU A 355 -11.62 -2.73 -21.96
N ASP A 356 -11.02 -1.89 -22.79
CA ASP A 356 -9.90 -2.27 -23.67
C ASP A 356 -8.69 -2.70 -22.86
N VAL A 357 -8.37 -1.91 -21.82
CA VAL A 357 -7.26 -2.17 -20.93
C VAL A 357 -7.47 -3.48 -20.15
N VAL A 358 -8.67 -3.68 -19.60
CA VAL A 358 -9.05 -4.91 -18.89
C VAL A 358 -8.98 -6.12 -19.82
N ASN A 359 -9.51 -6.03 -21.04
CA ASN A 359 -9.51 -7.13 -21.99
C ASN A 359 -8.09 -7.55 -22.42
N ARG A 360 -7.16 -6.59 -22.54
CA ARG A 360 -5.73 -6.91 -22.80
C ARG A 360 -5.11 -7.70 -21.65
N ILE A 361 -5.42 -7.35 -20.41
CA ILE A 361 -4.94 -8.08 -19.22
C ILE A 361 -5.53 -9.48 -19.19
N VAL A 362 -6.85 -9.60 -19.34
CA VAL A 362 -7.57 -10.89 -19.32
C VAL A 362 -7.03 -11.83 -20.39
N HIS A 363 -6.82 -11.34 -21.62
CA HIS A 363 -6.25 -12.14 -22.70
C HIS A 363 -4.84 -12.64 -22.39
N THR A 364 -4.02 -11.80 -21.74
CA THR A 364 -2.65 -12.16 -21.39
C THR A 364 -2.61 -13.19 -20.27
N GLU A 365 -3.36 -13.00 -19.20
CA GLU A 365 -3.45 -13.96 -18.08
C GLU A 365 -4.00 -15.32 -18.54
N ARG A 366 -5.01 -15.33 -19.42
CA ARG A 366 -5.55 -16.59 -19.96
C ARG A 366 -4.57 -17.35 -20.86
N LYS A 367 -3.75 -16.63 -21.63
CA LYS A 367 -2.66 -17.24 -22.42
C LYS A 367 -1.58 -17.84 -21.53
N ASP A 368 -1.17 -17.14 -20.48
CA ASP A 368 -0.13 -17.66 -19.58
C ASP A 368 -0.57 -18.97 -18.89
N ILE A 369 -1.86 -19.07 -18.50
CA ILE A 369 -2.45 -20.30 -17.94
C ILE A 369 -2.47 -21.46 -18.95
N SER A 370 -2.83 -21.20 -20.22
CA SER A 370 -2.89 -22.27 -21.24
C SER A 370 -1.52 -22.81 -21.64
N PHE A 371 -0.45 -22.01 -21.49
CA PHE A 371 0.91 -22.49 -21.64
C PHE A 371 1.40 -23.33 -20.45
N GLU A 372 0.97 -23.04 -19.23
CA GLU A 372 1.27 -23.89 -18.05
C GLU A 372 0.62 -25.26 -18.17
N SER A 373 -0.64 -25.34 -18.64
CA SER A 373 -1.31 -26.63 -18.86
C SER A 373 -0.64 -27.46 -19.96
N ASN A 374 -0.14 -26.82 -21.03
CA ASN A 374 0.57 -27.52 -22.10
C ASN A 374 1.98 -27.99 -21.68
N ASN A 375 2.67 -27.24 -20.82
CA ASN A 375 3.99 -27.64 -20.31
C ASN A 375 3.90 -28.73 -19.21
N ASN A 376 2.79 -28.81 -18.47
CA ASN A 376 2.57 -29.89 -17.51
C ASN A 376 2.33 -31.25 -18.19
N HIS A 377 1.86 -31.26 -19.43
CA HIS A 377 1.83 -32.46 -20.28
C HIS A 377 3.20 -32.85 -20.89
N SER A 378 4.24 -32.02 -20.72
CA SER A 378 5.61 -32.28 -21.17
C SER A 378 6.57 -32.60 -20.01
N SER A 379 6.06 -33.17 -18.91
CA SER A 379 6.87 -33.60 -17.76
C SER A 379 7.47 -35.01 -17.90
N ARG A 380 7.39 -35.63 -19.08
CA ARG A 380 8.17 -36.84 -19.43
C ARG A 380 9.13 -36.51 -20.55
N LEU A 381 10.29 -35.93 -20.22
CA LEU A 381 11.56 -36.05 -20.99
C LEU A 381 12.65 -35.12 -20.41
N PHE A 382 13.03 -35.29 -19.14
CA PHE A 382 14.35 -34.86 -18.66
C PHE A 382 14.85 -35.83 -17.57
N ARG A 383 15.06 -37.09 -17.95
CA ARG A 383 16.06 -37.95 -17.31
C ARG A 383 17.34 -37.81 -18.14
N GLY A 384 18.34 -37.13 -17.61
CA GLY A 384 19.70 -37.21 -18.13
C GLY A 384 20.44 -35.90 -18.27
N LEU A 385 20.73 -35.21 -17.16
CA LEU A 385 21.95 -34.40 -17.06
C LEU A 385 22.55 -34.60 -15.66
N LYS A 386 23.69 -35.30 -15.62
CA LYS A 386 24.57 -35.46 -14.45
C LYS A 386 25.18 -34.10 -14.04
N PRO A 387 25.57 -33.90 -12.77
CA PRO A 387 26.09 -32.63 -12.28
C PRO A 387 27.54 -32.41 -12.75
N ILE A 388 27.81 -31.28 -13.39
CA ILE A 388 29.17 -30.79 -13.63
C ILE A 388 29.58 -29.96 -12.42
N LEU A 389 30.18 -30.64 -11.43
CA LEU A 389 31.13 -30.04 -10.49
C LEU A 389 32.51 -30.20 -11.14
N GLN A 390 33.19 -29.11 -11.51
CA GLN A 390 34.65 -29.12 -11.60
C GLN A 390 35.28 -27.72 -11.55
N LYS A 391 36.06 -27.52 -10.49
CA LYS A 391 37.38 -26.86 -10.42
C LYS A 391 37.45 -25.37 -10.74
N ILE A 392 37.31 -24.55 -9.69
CA ILE A 392 38.12 -23.35 -9.54
C ILE A 392 39.52 -23.80 -9.08
N LYS A 393 40.52 -23.68 -9.97
CA LYS A 393 41.94 -23.72 -9.59
C LYS A 393 42.30 -22.33 -9.06
N ILE A 394 42.68 -22.27 -7.79
CA ILE A 394 43.46 -21.16 -7.24
C ILE A 394 44.91 -21.43 -7.66
N THR A 395 45.51 -20.49 -8.38
CA THR A 395 46.97 -20.41 -8.54
C THR A 395 47.50 -19.32 -7.64
N SER A 396 48.61 -19.66 -7.00
CA SER A 396 49.45 -18.92 -6.05
C SER A 396 49.76 -17.48 -6.41
#